data_AF-A0A520VXN4-F1
#
_entry.id   AF-A0A520VXN4-F1
#
_cell.length_a   1.000
_cell.length_b   1.000
_cell.length_c   1.000
_cell.angle_alpha   90.00
_cell.angle_beta   90.00
_cell.angle_gamma   90.00
#
_symmetry.space_group_name_H-M   'P 1'
#
loop_
_entity.id
_entity.type
_entity.pdbx_description
1 polymer ?
#
loop_
_entity_poly.entity_id
_entity_poly.type
_entity_poly.pdbx_seq_one_letter_code
_entity_poly.pdbx_strand_id
1 'polypeptide(L)'
;MYKILLTLWCIISFISAQSIIGPGNTKLNLFNYLIENYKTNSTLSYNNARDVMYSIIDLGQDNTLKGIYTNYTITIDPSQDPRPQTNALNMNCEHSWPQSMGASGSPQKSDLHHLYPTRGNVNSSRGNKPFGEIDDNQTDKWWRLDYYSNNIPNQFIDEYSEVDNDNELFEPREDVKGNIARSMFYFYTIYNNVANQNFFDQQKDVLFEWHKLDPIDEVELTRTYAIANYQNDIPNPFVIDSTLIRRIWYLNCFENINSQVLLDNILSSENYSSNYDINSDTNVNIFDLMYILNRESGQNAYFICD
;
A
#
# COMPACT_ATOMS: atom_id res chain seq x y z
N MET A 1 -24.30 31.66 37.37
CA MET A 1 -25.09 30.53 36.83
C MET A 1 -24.39 30.10 35.55
N TYR A 2 -23.34 29.29 35.66
CA TYR A 2 -22.50 28.90 34.52
C TYR A 2 -23.10 27.65 33.86
N LYS A 3 -23.50 27.78 32.59
CA LYS A 3 -23.96 26.66 31.76
C LYS A 3 -22.74 25.90 31.25
N ILE A 4 -22.57 24.67 31.72
CA ILE A 4 -21.61 23.71 31.17
C ILE A 4 -22.25 23.14 29.89
N LEU A 5 -21.69 23.44 28.73
CA LEU A 5 -21.99 22.73 27.49
C LEU A 5 -21.19 21.43 27.48
N LEU A 6 -21.88 20.30 27.65
CA LEU A 6 -21.33 18.98 27.34
C LEU A 6 -21.53 18.72 25.85
N THR A 7 -20.47 18.90 25.06
CA THR A 7 -20.42 18.41 23.69
C THR A 7 -20.13 16.91 23.72
N LEU A 8 -21.15 16.12 23.42
CA LEU A 8 -21.05 14.67 23.25
C LEU A 8 -20.36 14.40 21.90
N TRP A 9 -19.09 14.01 21.93
CA TRP A 9 -18.37 13.56 20.75
C TRP A 9 -18.76 12.09 20.49
N CYS A 10 -19.72 11.88 19.59
CA CYS A 10 -20.01 10.56 19.06
C CYS A 10 -18.92 10.20 18.04
N ILE A 11 -17.89 9.48 18.48
CA ILE A 11 -16.97 8.78 17.57
C ILE A 11 -17.74 7.57 17.04
N ILE A 12 -18.34 7.70 15.86
CA ILE A 12 -18.86 6.55 15.12
C ILE A 12 -17.66 5.97 14.38
N SER A 13 -16.99 4.99 14.99
CA SER A 13 -15.99 4.18 14.31
C SER A 13 -16.71 3.24 13.35
N PHE A 14 -16.80 3.61 12.08
CA PHE A 14 -17.10 2.65 11.01
C PHE A 14 -15.86 1.77 10.83
N ILE A 15 -15.74 0.71 11.62
CA ILE A 15 -14.83 -0.39 11.31
C ILE A 15 -15.48 -1.12 10.14
N SER A 16 -15.17 -0.73 8.91
CA SER A 16 -15.44 -1.58 7.76
C SER A 16 -14.67 -2.88 7.99
N ALA A 17 -15.37 -4.00 8.12
CA ALA A 17 -14.74 -5.30 8.30
C ALA A 17 -13.94 -5.60 7.02
N GLN A 18 -12.62 -5.46 7.11
CA GLN A 18 -11.71 -5.80 6.02
C GLN A 18 -11.92 -7.26 5.59
N SER A 19 -12.11 -7.50 4.29
CA SER A 19 -12.23 -8.86 3.76
C SER A 19 -10.88 -9.55 3.78
N ILE A 20 -10.81 -10.71 4.44
CA ILE A 20 -9.60 -11.52 4.49
C ILE A 20 -9.47 -12.32 3.19
N ILE A 21 -8.36 -12.14 2.48
CA ILE A 21 -8.07 -12.84 1.23
C ILE A 21 -7.27 -14.12 1.52
N GLY A 22 -7.69 -15.24 0.92
CA GLY A 22 -7.05 -16.55 1.08
C GLY A 22 -6.89 -16.96 2.55
N PRO A 23 -7.96 -17.00 3.37
CA PRO A 23 -7.87 -17.30 4.80
C PRO A 23 -7.11 -18.61 5.04
N GLY A 24 -6.18 -18.61 6.00
CA GLY A 24 -5.30 -19.74 6.30
C GLY A 24 -4.06 -19.86 5.40
N ASN A 25 -4.01 -19.22 4.23
CA ASN A 25 -2.82 -19.18 3.40
C ASN A 25 -1.81 -18.16 3.95
N THR A 26 -0.52 -18.49 3.87
CA THR A 26 0.61 -17.62 4.25
C THR A 26 1.79 -17.82 3.31
N LYS A 27 2.78 -16.92 3.36
CA LYS A 27 4.04 -17.00 2.60
C LYS A 27 3.84 -17.37 1.13
N LEU A 28 4.55 -18.39 0.63
CA LEU A 28 4.50 -18.82 -0.77
C LEU A 28 3.11 -19.31 -1.20
N ASN A 29 2.35 -19.95 -0.31
CA ASN A 29 1.00 -20.40 -0.63
C ASN A 29 0.07 -19.21 -0.88
N LEU A 30 0.15 -18.18 -0.03
CA LEU A 30 -0.63 -16.96 -0.22
C LEU A 30 -0.13 -16.17 -1.43
N PHE A 31 1.18 -16.08 -1.63
CA PHE A 31 1.78 -15.42 -2.79
C PHE A 31 1.29 -16.02 -4.12
N ASN A 32 1.33 -17.35 -4.25
CA ASN A 32 0.85 -18.05 -5.42
C ASN A 32 -0.67 -17.92 -5.57
N TYR A 33 -1.42 -18.00 -4.47
CA TYR A 33 -2.86 -17.76 -4.47
C TYR A 33 -3.21 -16.38 -5.06
N LEU A 34 -2.47 -15.33 -4.71
CA LEU A 34 -2.68 -13.99 -5.28
C LEU A 34 -2.36 -13.96 -6.79
N ILE A 35 -1.29 -14.60 -7.25
CA ILE A 35 -0.97 -14.67 -8.68
C ILE A 35 -2.10 -15.36 -9.46
N GLU A 36 -2.65 -16.44 -8.93
CA GLU A 36 -3.69 -17.22 -9.59
C GLU A 36 -5.04 -16.50 -9.64
N ASN A 37 -5.37 -15.70 -8.61
CA ASN A 37 -6.71 -15.14 -8.44
C ASN A 37 -6.82 -13.62 -8.68
N TYR A 38 -5.71 -12.88 -8.62
CA TYR A 38 -5.69 -11.41 -8.73
C TYR A 38 -4.86 -10.89 -9.91
N LYS A 39 -4.40 -11.78 -10.80
CA LYS A 39 -3.80 -11.39 -12.06
C LYS A 39 -4.86 -11.18 -13.12
N THR A 40 -4.95 -9.96 -13.65
CA THR A 40 -5.81 -9.69 -14.80
C THR A 40 -5.30 -10.42 -16.05
N ASN A 41 -6.25 -10.93 -16.86
CA ASN A 41 -5.93 -11.60 -18.12
C ASN A 41 -5.88 -10.62 -19.29
N SER A 42 -6.38 -9.39 -19.11
CA SER A 42 -6.29 -8.33 -20.09
C SER A 42 -6.22 -6.94 -19.44
N THR A 43 -5.54 -6.04 -20.12
CA THR A 43 -5.54 -4.60 -19.82
C THR A 43 -5.92 -3.83 -21.06
N LEU A 44 -6.30 -2.57 -20.88
CA LEU A 44 -6.46 -1.64 -22.00
C LEU A 44 -5.11 -1.46 -22.75
N SER A 45 -5.19 -0.92 -23.97
CA SER A 45 -3.99 -0.38 -24.63
C SER A 45 -3.38 0.73 -23.76
N TYR A 46 -2.08 0.94 -23.84
CA TYR A 46 -1.42 1.94 -22.98
C TYR A 46 -1.96 3.36 -23.16
N ASN A 47 -2.45 3.71 -24.36
CA ASN A 47 -3.12 4.98 -24.59
C ASN A 47 -4.49 5.02 -23.92
N ASN A 48 -5.31 3.99 -24.11
CA ASN A 48 -6.65 3.94 -23.52
C ASN A 48 -6.62 3.85 -21.99
N ALA A 49 -5.64 3.14 -21.42
CA ALA A 49 -5.43 3.10 -19.97
C ALA A 49 -5.21 4.51 -19.42
N ARG A 50 -4.30 5.29 -20.03
CA ARG A 50 -4.06 6.69 -19.64
C ARG A 50 -5.29 7.58 -19.85
N ASP A 51 -6.03 7.39 -20.94
CA ASP A 51 -7.25 8.16 -21.19
C ASP A 51 -8.28 7.94 -20.08
N VAL A 52 -8.52 6.68 -19.70
CA VAL A 52 -9.41 6.30 -18.60
C VAL A 52 -8.88 6.84 -17.25
N MET A 53 -7.58 6.73 -16.99
CA MET A 53 -6.95 7.23 -15.78
C MET A 53 -7.18 8.73 -15.61
N TYR A 54 -6.90 9.52 -16.64
CA TYR A 54 -6.97 10.98 -16.58
C TYR A 54 -8.38 11.57 -16.62
N SER A 55 -9.33 10.89 -17.25
CA SER A 55 -10.68 11.45 -17.49
C SER A 55 -11.79 10.81 -16.68
N ILE A 56 -11.52 9.68 -16.00
CA ILE A 56 -12.53 8.93 -15.27
C ILE A 56 -12.05 8.54 -13.87
N ILE A 57 -10.95 7.79 -13.76
CA ILE A 57 -10.55 7.18 -12.49
C ILE A 57 -9.95 8.20 -11.53
N ASP A 58 -9.00 9.00 -12.00
CA ASP A 58 -8.28 9.99 -11.18
C ASP A 58 -8.77 11.42 -11.42
N LEU A 59 -9.86 11.58 -12.20
CA LEU A 59 -10.51 12.88 -12.39
C LEU A 59 -11.38 13.18 -11.17
N GLY A 60 -10.94 14.13 -10.37
CA GLY A 60 -11.63 14.61 -9.18
C GLY A 60 -12.82 15.50 -9.50
N GLN A 61 -13.42 16.02 -8.43
CA GLN A 61 -14.50 17.01 -8.52
C GLN A 61 -14.05 18.26 -9.29
N ASP A 62 -15.00 18.93 -9.91
CA ASP A 62 -14.77 20.12 -10.76
C ASP A 62 -13.80 19.89 -11.93
N ASN A 63 -13.72 18.64 -12.41
CA ASN A 63 -12.84 18.17 -13.47
C ASN A 63 -11.35 18.44 -13.21
N THR A 64 -10.91 18.28 -11.96
CA THR A 64 -9.51 18.48 -11.58
C THR A 64 -8.73 17.17 -11.57
N LEU A 65 -7.55 17.16 -12.17
CA LEU A 65 -6.63 16.01 -12.19
C LEU A 65 -5.39 16.36 -11.36
N LYS A 66 -5.16 15.59 -10.29
CA LYS A 66 -4.11 15.84 -9.30
C LYS A 66 -2.96 14.83 -9.45
N GLY A 67 -1.73 15.32 -9.47
CA GLY A 67 -0.53 14.49 -9.55
C GLY A 67 -0.13 13.88 -8.21
N ILE A 68 0.22 12.59 -8.21
CA ILE A 68 0.47 11.77 -7.01
C ILE A 68 1.55 12.33 -6.08
N TYR A 69 2.67 12.82 -6.62
CA TYR A 69 3.84 13.23 -5.83
C TYR A 69 3.81 14.67 -5.31
N THR A 70 3.01 15.56 -5.88
CA THR A 70 3.15 17.00 -5.56
C THR A 70 1.84 17.73 -5.34
N ASN A 71 0.69 17.07 -5.49
CA ASN A 71 -0.62 17.73 -5.59
C ASN A 71 -0.73 18.76 -6.72
N TYR A 72 0.23 18.83 -7.65
CA TYR A 72 0.09 19.65 -8.85
C TYR A 72 -1.20 19.27 -9.56
N THR A 73 -2.09 20.24 -9.74
CA THR A 73 -3.46 20.02 -10.20
C THR A 73 -3.70 20.79 -11.48
N ILE A 74 -4.33 20.15 -12.45
CA ILE A 74 -4.76 20.75 -13.70
C ILE A 74 -6.27 20.55 -13.88
N THR A 75 -6.92 21.41 -14.66
CA THR A 75 -8.32 21.20 -15.06
C THR A 75 -8.36 20.52 -16.41
N ILE A 76 -9.21 19.50 -16.54
CA ILE A 76 -9.46 18.76 -17.78
C ILE A 76 -10.87 19.10 -18.28
N ASP A 77 -11.02 19.34 -19.57
CA ASP A 77 -12.34 19.30 -20.23
C ASP A 77 -12.67 17.84 -20.56
N PRO A 78 -13.65 17.21 -19.89
CA PRO A 78 -13.99 15.80 -20.09
C PRO A 78 -14.62 15.53 -21.46
N SER A 79 -14.98 16.58 -22.22
CA SER A 79 -15.50 16.44 -23.59
C SER A 79 -14.41 16.30 -24.66
N GLN A 80 -13.14 16.45 -24.29
CA GLN A 80 -11.99 16.40 -25.18
C GLN A 80 -11.03 15.25 -24.82
N ASP A 81 -10.13 14.90 -25.75
CA ASP A 81 -9.07 13.93 -25.47
C ASP A 81 -8.21 14.45 -24.30
N PRO A 82 -8.05 13.68 -23.21
CA PRO A 82 -7.29 14.14 -22.05
C PRO A 82 -5.79 14.25 -22.34
N ARG A 83 -5.21 13.40 -23.20
CA ARG A 83 -3.74 13.35 -23.39
C ARG A 83 -3.13 14.64 -23.96
N PRO A 84 -3.72 15.29 -25.00
CA PRO A 84 -3.25 16.60 -25.43
C PRO A 84 -3.29 17.66 -24.32
N GLN A 85 -4.31 17.63 -23.47
CA GLN A 85 -4.48 18.57 -22.35
C GLN A 85 -3.43 18.32 -21.26
N THR A 86 -3.24 17.06 -20.84
CA THR A 86 -2.22 16.69 -19.85
C THR A 86 -0.83 17.05 -20.34
N ASN A 87 -0.51 16.75 -21.61
CA ASN A 87 0.79 17.09 -22.20
C ASN A 87 1.03 18.61 -22.22
N ALA A 88 0.02 19.40 -22.61
CA ALA A 88 0.12 20.86 -22.66
C ALA A 88 0.38 21.50 -21.28
N LEU A 89 -0.08 20.84 -20.21
CA LEU A 89 0.07 21.31 -18.83
C LEU A 89 1.12 20.55 -18.03
N ASN A 90 2.02 19.82 -18.71
CA ASN A 90 3.13 19.06 -18.11
C ASN A 90 2.67 18.02 -17.07
N MET A 91 1.59 17.30 -17.36
CA MET A 91 1.10 16.14 -16.61
C MET A 91 1.35 14.86 -17.42
N ASN A 92 2.08 13.93 -16.80
CA ASN A 92 2.51 12.65 -17.34
C ASN A 92 1.86 11.47 -16.59
N CYS A 93 2.09 10.27 -17.11
CA CYS A 93 1.76 9.01 -16.46
C CYS A 93 3.00 8.51 -15.72
N GLU A 94 2.87 8.37 -14.42
CA GLU A 94 3.84 7.70 -13.55
C GLU A 94 3.68 6.19 -13.71
N HIS A 95 4.81 5.50 -13.65
CA HIS A 95 4.88 4.05 -13.52
C HIS A 95 5.50 3.78 -12.15
N SER A 96 4.68 3.69 -11.09
CA SER A 96 5.20 3.52 -9.73
C SER A 96 6.16 2.33 -9.64
N TRP A 97 5.88 1.25 -10.38
CA TRP A 97 6.91 0.29 -10.80
C TRP A 97 7.52 0.68 -12.16
N PRO A 98 8.82 1.04 -12.28
CA PRO A 98 9.38 1.55 -13.52
C PRO A 98 9.34 0.56 -14.69
N GLN A 99 9.10 1.06 -15.91
CA GLN A 99 9.14 0.25 -17.13
C GLN A 99 10.49 -0.45 -17.36
N SER A 100 11.60 0.20 -16.98
CA SER A 100 12.95 -0.37 -17.06
C SER A 100 13.20 -1.52 -16.05
N MET A 101 12.32 -1.67 -15.05
CA MET A 101 12.41 -2.70 -14.01
C MET A 101 11.42 -3.86 -14.24
N GLY A 102 10.89 -4.01 -15.46
CA GLY A 102 10.02 -5.12 -15.85
C GLY A 102 8.61 -4.72 -16.31
N ALA A 103 8.22 -3.45 -16.13
CA ALA A 103 6.88 -2.97 -16.49
C ALA A 103 6.70 -2.56 -17.97
N SER A 104 7.68 -2.77 -18.86
CA SER A 104 7.57 -2.32 -20.26
C SER A 104 6.71 -3.22 -21.17
N GLY A 105 6.46 -4.47 -20.77
CA GLY A 105 5.68 -5.45 -21.55
C GLY A 105 4.17 -5.36 -21.32
N SER A 106 3.40 -6.12 -22.11
CA SER A 106 1.96 -6.29 -21.92
C SER A 106 1.70 -7.58 -21.12
N PRO A 107 0.72 -7.61 -20.20
CA PRO A 107 -0.24 -6.54 -19.87
C PRO A 107 0.29 -5.50 -18.87
N GLN A 108 1.41 -5.76 -18.20
CA GLN A 108 1.84 -5.01 -17.04
C GLN A 108 2.09 -3.51 -17.29
N LYS A 109 2.47 -3.10 -18.50
CA LYS A 109 2.67 -1.69 -18.86
C LYS A 109 1.43 -0.83 -18.70
N SER A 110 0.26 -1.42 -18.95
CA SER A 110 -1.02 -0.73 -18.96
C SER A 110 -1.86 -1.02 -17.72
N ASP A 111 -1.35 -1.81 -16.76
CA ASP A 111 -2.10 -2.13 -15.56
C ASP A 111 -2.24 -0.88 -14.67
N LEU A 112 -3.46 -0.40 -14.49
CA LEU A 112 -3.76 0.87 -13.84
C LEU A 112 -3.47 0.88 -12.33
N HIS A 113 -3.31 -0.29 -11.69
CA HIS A 113 -3.03 -0.37 -10.24
C HIS A 113 -1.64 0.13 -9.87
N HIS A 114 -0.73 0.36 -10.82
CA HIS A 114 0.58 0.99 -10.57
C HIS A 114 0.82 2.27 -11.40
N LEU A 115 -0.19 2.74 -12.13
CA LEU A 115 -0.12 3.99 -12.90
C LEU A 115 -0.77 5.14 -12.14
N TYR A 116 -0.19 6.34 -12.24
CA TYR A 116 -0.73 7.55 -11.63
C TYR A 116 -0.53 8.79 -12.51
N PRO A 117 -1.37 9.82 -12.41
CA PRO A 117 -1.04 11.15 -12.90
C PRO A 117 0.13 11.72 -12.10
N THR A 118 1.05 12.40 -12.76
CA THR A 118 2.21 13.03 -12.10
C THR A 118 2.73 14.20 -12.92
N ARG A 119 3.27 15.23 -12.26
CA ARG A 119 3.89 16.34 -12.97
C ARG A 119 5.15 15.86 -13.71
N GLY A 120 5.29 16.20 -14.99
CA GLY A 120 6.31 15.63 -15.86
C GLY A 120 7.75 15.89 -15.39
N ASN A 121 8.02 17.04 -14.77
CA ASN A 121 9.35 17.32 -14.19
C ASN A 121 9.67 16.43 -13.00
N VAL A 122 8.66 16.11 -12.17
CA VAL A 122 8.80 15.28 -10.98
C VAL A 122 8.95 13.82 -11.37
N ASN A 123 8.13 13.34 -12.32
CA ASN A 123 8.29 12.02 -12.94
C ASN A 123 9.69 11.85 -13.54
N SER A 124 10.19 12.86 -14.24
CA SER A 124 11.56 12.84 -14.78
C SER A 124 12.63 12.79 -13.68
N SER A 125 12.40 13.48 -12.55
CA SER A 125 13.29 13.48 -11.38
C SER A 125 13.29 12.12 -10.67
N ARG A 126 12.11 11.50 -10.55
CA ARG A 126 11.88 10.18 -9.96
C ARG A 126 12.52 9.09 -10.80
N GLY A 127 12.34 9.12 -12.12
CA GLY A 127 12.96 8.18 -13.06
C GLY A 127 12.68 6.73 -12.69
N ASN A 128 13.74 5.96 -12.41
CA ASN A 128 13.69 4.59 -11.91
C ASN A 128 14.33 4.44 -10.53
N LYS A 129 14.49 5.54 -9.78
CA LYS A 129 15.04 5.53 -8.43
C LYS A 129 14.17 4.65 -7.52
N PRO A 130 14.75 3.77 -6.70
CA PRO A 130 14.00 3.14 -5.61
C PRO A 130 13.36 4.17 -4.69
N PHE A 131 12.25 3.77 -4.10
CA PHE A 131 11.64 4.54 -3.04
C PHE A 131 12.38 4.30 -1.72
N GLY A 132 12.53 5.35 -0.93
CA GLY A 132 13.15 5.29 0.40
C GLY A 132 12.94 6.58 1.17
N GLU A 133 13.21 6.51 2.47
CA GLU A 133 13.36 7.68 3.34
C GLU A 133 14.69 8.35 3.04
N ILE A 134 14.70 9.68 2.97
CA ILE A 134 15.84 10.53 2.68
C ILE A 134 16.05 11.42 3.90
N ASP A 135 17.29 11.54 4.39
CA ASP A 135 17.60 12.54 5.41
C ASP A 135 17.47 13.94 4.78
N ASP A 136 16.70 14.84 5.40
CA ASP A 136 16.49 16.21 4.91
C ASP A 136 17.78 16.93 4.46
N ASN A 137 18.92 16.61 5.09
CA ASN A 137 20.23 17.21 4.79
C ASN A 137 20.89 16.63 3.53
N GLN A 138 20.42 15.46 3.06
CA GLN A 138 20.84 14.79 1.83
C GLN A 138 19.92 15.11 0.65
N THR A 139 18.76 15.72 0.90
CA THR A 139 17.79 16.05 -0.15
C THR A 139 18.32 17.14 -1.08
N ASP A 140 18.52 16.78 -2.35
CA ASP A 140 18.90 17.72 -3.40
C ASP A 140 17.77 18.66 -3.77
N LYS A 141 16.54 18.14 -3.80
CA LYS A 141 15.38 18.88 -4.27
C LYS A 141 14.07 18.41 -3.65
N TRP A 142 13.34 19.40 -3.15
CA TRP A 142 12.02 19.30 -2.56
C TRP A 142 10.97 19.75 -3.58
N TRP A 143 10.06 18.87 -3.97
CA TRP A 143 9.01 19.11 -4.96
C TRP A 143 7.65 19.29 -4.31
N ARG A 144 6.97 20.41 -4.60
CA ARG A 144 5.59 20.65 -4.14
C ARG A 144 4.82 21.50 -5.15
N LEU A 145 3.58 21.11 -5.43
CA LEU A 145 2.72 21.75 -6.43
C LEU A 145 3.48 21.98 -7.76
N ASP A 146 3.48 23.22 -8.23
CA ASP A 146 4.13 23.66 -9.46
C ASP A 146 5.56 24.22 -9.24
N TYR A 147 6.16 24.05 -8.06
CA TYR A 147 7.52 24.54 -7.77
C TYR A 147 8.42 23.48 -7.10
N TYR A 148 9.68 23.88 -6.87
CA TYR A 148 10.63 23.12 -6.08
C TYR A 148 11.50 24.06 -5.24
N SER A 149 12.14 23.50 -4.21
CA SER A 149 13.17 24.16 -3.40
C SER A 149 14.43 23.28 -3.37
N ASN A 150 15.60 23.90 -3.32
CA ASN A 150 16.88 23.21 -3.05
C ASN A 150 17.31 23.37 -1.58
N ASN A 151 16.46 24.00 -0.75
CA ASN A 151 16.67 24.12 0.70
C ASN A 151 15.52 23.42 1.42
N ILE A 152 15.82 22.89 2.61
CA ILE A 152 14.83 22.27 3.51
C ILE A 152 13.65 23.24 3.73
N PRO A 153 12.41 22.84 3.42
CA PRO A 153 11.21 23.66 3.65
C PRO A 153 10.95 23.91 5.13
N ASN A 154 10.64 25.17 5.48
CA ASN A 154 10.31 25.53 6.87
C ASN A 154 8.85 25.24 7.27
N GLN A 155 8.00 24.85 6.32
CA GLN A 155 6.56 24.60 6.49
C GLN A 155 6.08 23.57 5.48
N PHE A 156 5.06 22.81 5.86
CA PHE A 156 4.42 21.80 5.01
C PHE A 156 5.40 20.74 4.49
N ILE A 157 6.42 20.39 5.28
CA ILE A 157 7.50 19.48 4.87
C ILE A 157 6.92 18.13 4.39
N ASP A 158 5.94 17.59 5.12
CA ASP A 158 5.19 16.38 4.79
C ASP A 158 4.45 16.42 3.42
N GLU A 159 4.25 17.61 2.84
CA GLU A 159 3.61 17.77 1.52
C GLU A 159 4.60 17.77 0.35
N TYR A 160 5.91 17.68 0.61
CA TYR A 160 6.93 17.62 -0.44
C TYR A 160 7.26 16.17 -0.79
N SER A 161 7.58 15.94 -2.05
CA SER A 161 8.39 14.78 -2.42
C SER A 161 9.84 15.19 -2.57
N GLU A 162 10.76 14.28 -2.29
CA GLU A 162 12.18 14.53 -2.22
C GLU A 162 12.95 13.64 -3.19
N VAL A 163 14.10 14.13 -3.61
CA VAL A 163 15.05 13.34 -4.39
C VAL A 163 16.44 13.55 -3.84
N ASP A 164 17.15 12.44 -3.70
CA ASP A 164 18.58 12.37 -3.43
C ASP A 164 19.20 11.69 -4.66
N ASN A 165 19.91 12.46 -5.47
CA ASN A 165 20.55 11.95 -6.67
C ASN A 165 21.89 11.28 -6.37
N ASP A 166 22.50 11.55 -5.22
CA ASP A 166 23.76 10.93 -4.81
C ASP A 166 23.54 9.47 -4.40
N ASN A 167 22.44 9.18 -3.69
CA ASN A 167 22.05 7.81 -3.31
C ASN A 167 20.98 7.19 -4.22
N GLU A 168 20.58 7.89 -5.27
CA GLU A 168 19.54 7.46 -6.22
C GLU A 168 18.19 7.13 -5.56
N LEU A 169 17.77 7.91 -4.56
CA LEU A 169 16.50 7.72 -3.84
C LEU A 169 15.44 8.74 -4.24
N PHE A 170 14.18 8.33 -4.15
CA PHE A 170 13.02 9.22 -4.23
C PHE A 170 12.08 8.95 -3.07
N GLU A 171 11.71 10.00 -2.35
CA GLU A 171 10.74 9.93 -1.27
C GLU A 171 9.47 10.66 -1.69
N PRO A 172 8.31 9.99 -1.74
CA PRO A 172 7.05 10.67 -2.00
C PRO A 172 6.55 11.37 -0.73
N ARG A 173 5.69 12.38 -0.91
CA ARG A 173 4.91 13.00 0.17
C ARG A 173 4.24 11.98 1.11
N GLU A 174 4.11 12.33 2.37
CA GLU A 174 3.76 11.40 3.46
C GLU A 174 2.44 10.65 3.23
N ASP A 175 1.40 11.37 2.84
CA ASP A 175 0.02 10.90 2.65
C ASP A 175 -0.21 10.14 1.33
N VAL A 176 0.85 9.73 0.63
CA VAL A 176 0.76 8.76 -0.48
C VAL A 176 1.75 7.60 -0.35
N LYS A 177 2.56 7.57 0.71
CA LYS A 177 3.60 6.55 0.94
C LYS A 177 2.99 5.14 0.95
N GLY A 178 1.86 4.96 1.63
CA GLY A 178 1.12 3.70 1.72
C GLY A 178 0.51 3.29 0.39
N ASN A 179 -0.04 4.24 -0.37
CA ASN A 179 -0.58 3.99 -1.71
C ASN A 179 0.52 3.45 -2.65
N ILE A 180 1.69 4.10 -2.65
CA ILE A 180 2.84 3.66 -3.43
C ILE A 180 3.32 2.28 -2.96
N ALA A 181 3.39 2.05 -1.65
CA ALA A 181 3.75 0.74 -1.10
C ALA A 181 2.83 -0.37 -1.63
N ARG A 182 1.52 -0.22 -1.53
CA ARG A 182 0.55 -1.23 -1.97
C ARG A 182 0.59 -1.46 -3.48
N SER A 183 0.88 -0.44 -4.29
CA SER A 183 1.10 -0.61 -5.74
C SER A 183 2.42 -1.32 -6.08
N MET A 184 3.47 -1.08 -5.31
CA MET A 184 4.76 -1.76 -5.46
C MET A 184 4.67 -3.24 -5.08
N PHE A 185 4.05 -3.56 -3.93
CA PHE A 185 3.77 -4.94 -3.53
C PHE A 185 2.85 -5.65 -4.53
N TYR A 186 1.82 -4.96 -5.03
CA TYR A 186 0.94 -5.46 -6.09
C TYR A 186 1.73 -5.88 -7.33
N PHE A 187 2.51 -4.95 -7.90
CA PHE A 187 3.24 -5.22 -9.13
C PHE A 187 4.21 -6.38 -8.93
N TYR A 188 4.99 -6.35 -7.85
CA TYR A 188 5.97 -7.38 -7.55
C TYR A 188 5.34 -8.77 -7.40
N THR A 189 4.16 -8.87 -6.77
CA THR A 189 3.44 -10.15 -6.65
C THR A 189 2.84 -10.60 -7.97
N ILE A 190 1.99 -9.79 -8.60
CA ILE A 190 1.19 -10.21 -9.77
C ILE A 190 2.06 -10.44 -11.02
N TYR A 191 3.14 -9.65 -11.15
CA TYR A 191 4.09 -9.70 -12.27
C TYR A 191 5.46 -10.22 -11.84
N ASN A 192 5.52 -11.06 -10.81
CA ASN A 192 6.77 -11.60 -10.25
C ASN A 192 7.72 -12.20 -11.30
N ASN A 193 7.17 -12.82 -12.35
CA ASN A 193 7.95 -13.43 -13.42
C ASN A 193 8.74 -12.45 -14.30
N VAL A 194 8.44 -11.15 -14.24
CA VAL A 194 9.15 -10.09 -14.97
C VAL A 194 9.66 -8.96 -14.07
N ALA A 195 9.19 -8.90 -12.82
CA ALA A 195 9.61 -7.92 -11.84
C ALA A 195 11.09 -8.12 -11.47
N ASN A 196 11.87 -7.03 -11.49
CA ASN A 196 13.24 -7.04 -11.00
C ASN A 196 13.27 -7.26 -9.46
N GLN A 197 13.80 -8.41 -9.03
CA GLN A 197 13.94 -8.80 -7.63
C GLN A 197 14.80 -7.83 -6.82
N ASN A 198 16.00 -7.50 -7.29
CA ASN A 198 16.94 -6.63 -6.57
C ASN A 198 16.35 -5.23 -6.37
N PHE A 199 15.61 -4.74 -7.37
CA PHE A 199 14.93 -3.45 -7.28
C PHE A 199 13.87 -3.46 -6.17
N PHE A 200 13.18 -4.57 -5.96
CA PHE A 200 12.20 -4.70 -4.86
C PHE A 200 12.88 -4.84 -3.50
N ASP A 201 13.87 -5.73 -3.39
CA ASP A 201 14.46 -6.09 -2.11
C ASP A 201 15.09 -4.89 -1.37
N GLN A 202 15.69 -3.95 -2.11
CA GLN A 202 16.28 -2.74 -1.51
C GLN A 202 15.26 -1.79 -0.88
N GLN A 203 13.97 -1.87 -1.24
CA GLN A 203 12.91 -0.96 -0.77
C GLN A 203 11.76 -1.69 -0.06
N LYS A 204 11.74 -3.02 -0.05
CA LYS A 204 10.64 -3.83 0.50
C LYS A 204 10.34 -3.48 1.96
N ASP A 205 11.37 -3.30 2.79
CA ASP A 205 11.18 -3.02 4.23
C ASP A 205 10.65 -1.59 4.48
N VAL A 206 11.18 -0.58 3.77
CA VAL A 206 10.64 0.79 3.88
C VAL A 206 9.20 0.88 3.35
N LEU A 207 8.88 0.19 2.25
CA LEU A 207 7.51 0.11 1.74
C LEU A 207 6.56 -0.57 2.75
N PHE A 208 7.03 -1.56 3.52
CA PHE A 208 6.23 -2.16 4.58
C PHE A 208 5.98 -1.20 5.74
N GLU A 209 6.97 -0.41 6.14
CA GLU A 209 6.77 0.66 7.14
C GLU A 209 5.76 1.70 6.65
N TRP A 210 5.89 2.14 5.40
CA TRP A 210 4.94 3.07 4.77
C TRP A 210 3.51 2.55 4.75
N HIS A 211 3.32 1.27 4.42
CA HIS A 211 2.00 0.64 4.47
C HIS A 211 1.38 0.67 5.88
N LYS A 212 2.20 0.61 6.94
CA LYS A 212 1.70 0.70 8.33
C LYS A 212 1.39 2.13 8.76
N LEU A 213 2.21 3.10 8.33
CA LEU A 213 2.09 4.51 8.72
C LEU A 213 1.00 5.24 7.93
N ASP A 214 0.80 4.87 6.67
CA ASP A 214 -0.23 5.39 5.76
C ASP A 214 -1.24 4.27 5.41
N PRO A 215 -2.22 4.00 6.29
CA PRO A 215 -3.19 2.94 6.09
C PRO A 215 -4.14 3.24 4.93
N ILE A 216 -4.75 2.18 4.39
CA ILE A 216 -5.73 2.29 3.31
C ILE A 216 -6.87 3.23 3.70
N ASP A 217 -7.23 4.13 2.80
CA ASP A 217 -8.34 5.05 2.96
C ASP A 217 -9.47 4.79 1.94
N GLU A 218 -10.56 5.56 2.07
CA GLU A 218 -11.72 5.44 1.17
C GLU A 218 -11.39 5.84 -0.27
N VAL A 219 -10.44 6.76 -0.46
CA VAL A 219 -10.03 7.24 -1.79
C VAL A 219 -9.33 6.11 -2.54
N GLU A 220 -8.40 5.44 -1.90
CA GLU A 220 -7.66 4.31 -2.47
C GLU A 220 -8.58 3.11 -2.72
N LEU A 221 -9.49 2.81 -1.77
CA LEU A 221 -10.49 1.75 -1.95
C LEU A 221 -11.42 2.04 -3.13
N THR A 222 -11.90 3.28 -3.25
CA THR A 222 -12.73 3.70 -4.39
C THR A 222 -11.95 3.59 -5.70
N ARG A 223 -10.70 4.04 -5.70
CA ARG A 223 -9.82 3.97 -6.88
C ARG A 223 -9.59 2.54 -7.33
N THR A 224 -9.31 1.61 -6.41
CA THR A 224 -9.02 0.22 -6.79
C THR A 224 -10.23 -0.48 -7.39
N TYR A 225 -11.44 -0.21 -6.88
CA TYR A 225 -12.68 -0.73 -7.49
C TYR A 225 -13.03 -0.03 -8.81
N ALA A 226 -12.74 1.27 -8.95
CA ALA A 226 -12.91 1.97 -10.22
C ALA A 226 -12.02 1.35 -11.32
N ILE A 227 -10.76 1.04 -10.99
CA ILE A 227 -9.82 0.34 -11.88
C ILE A 227 -10.32 -1.07 -12.22
N ALA A 228 -10.85 -1.80 -11.23
CA ALA A 228 -11.30 -3.18 -11.40
C ALA A 228 -12.29 -3.32 -12.59
N ASN A 229 -13.19 -2.35 -12.78
CA ASN A 229 -14.14 -2.33 -13.91
C ASN A 229 -13.47 -2.39 -15.29
N TYR A 230 -12.19 -2.02 -15.39
CA TYR A 230 -11.39 -2.04 -16.62
C TYR A 230 -10.39 -3.20 -16.66
N GLN A 231 -10.28 -3.99 -15.59
CA GLN A 231 -9.32 -5.08 -15.42
C GLN A 231 -9.98 -6.35 -14.85
N ASN A 232 -11.04 -6.80 -15.52
CA ASN A 232 -11.77 -8.04 -15.22
C ASN A 232 -12.42 -8.10 -13.82
N ASP A 233 -12.84 -6.96 -13.27
CA ASP A 233 -13.40 -6.83 -11.93
C ASP A 233 -12.43 -7.26 -10.81
N ILE A 234 -11.11 -7.15 -11.09
CA ILE A 234 -10.04 -7.51 -10.15
C ILE A 234 -9.44 -6.24 -9.51
N PRO A 235 -9.69 -6.00 -8.21
CA PRO A 235 -9.03 -4.92 -7.47
C PRO A 235 -7.59 -5.30 -7.10
N ASN A 236 -6.81 -4.32 -6.62
CA ASN A 236 -5.52 -4.58 -6.00
C ASN A 236 -5.75 -5.29 -4.64
N PRO A 237 -5.36 -6.56 -4.48
CA PRO A 237 -5.59 -7.30 -3.24
C PRO A 237 -4.96 -6.62 -2.01
N PHE A 238 -3.87 -5.88 -2.17
CA PHE A 238 -3.19 -5.18 -1.08
C PHE A 238 -3.94 -3.95 -0.56
N VAL A 239 -4.88 -3.41 -1.37
CA VAL A 239 -5.83 -2.36 -0.96
C VAL A 239 -7.08 -2.98 -0.33
N ILE A 240 -7.37 -4.25 -0.64
CA ILE A 240 -8.52 -4.97 -0.08
C ILE A 240 -8.18 -5.60 1.28
N ASP A 241 -7.01 -6.24 1.41
CA ASP A 241 -6.55 -6.93 2.62
C ASP A 241 -5.15 -6.42 3.04
N SER A 242 -5.12 -5.55 4.05
CA SER A 242 -3.93 -4.92 4.61
C SER A 242 -2.99 -5.92 5.27
N THR A 243 -3.49 -7.12 5.60
CA THR A 243 -2.72 -8.16 6.27
C THR A 243 -1.81 -8.93 5.32
N LEU A 244 -2.02 -8.81 4.00
CA LEU A 244 -1.31 -9.61 2.99
C LEU A 244 0.20 -9.41 3.04
N ILE A 245 0.68 -8.16 3.12
CA ILE A 245 2.13 -7.88 3.16
C ILE A 245 2.77 -8.61 4.34
N ARG A 246 2.17 -8.48 5.52
CA ARG A 246 2.64 -9.19 6.71
C ARG A 246 2.59 -10.71 6.51
N ARG A 247 1.45 -11.26 6.07
CA ARG A 247 1.24 -12.71 5.93
C ARG A 247 2.15 -13.38 4.90
N ILE A 248 2.61 -12.63 3.90
CA ILE A 248 3.51 -13.14 2.85
C ILE A 248 4.98 -13.00 3.29
N TRP A 249 5.42 -11.82 3.73
CA TRP A 249 6.85 -11.53 3.90
C TRP A 249 7.33 -11.38 5.34
N TYR A 250 6.46 -11.03 6.29
CA TYR A 250 6.85 -10.70 7.68
C TYR A 250 6.21 -11.61 8.71
N LEU A 251 5.57 -12.70 8.27
CA LEU A 251 4.98 -13.66 9.17
C LEU A 251 6.09 -14.57 9.73
N ASN A 252 6.58 -14.21 10.92
CA ASN A 252 7.61 -14.94 11.65
C ASN A 252 7.05 -16.01 12.61
N CYS A 253 5.82 -16.44 12.39
CA CYS A 253 5.23 -17.48 13.23
C CYS A 253 5.89 -18.83 12.92
N PHE A 254 6.19 -19.61 13.96
CA PHE A 254 6.86 -20.92 13.85
C PHE A 254 6.14 -21.82 12.83
N GLU A 255 6.75 -22.03 11.67
CA GLU A 255 6.25 -22.99 10.71
C GLU A 255 6.51 -24.41 11.23
N ASN A 256 5.47 -25.23 11.26
CA ASN A 256 5.47 -26.59 11.81
C ASN A 256 5.48 -26.68 13.35
N ILE A 257 4.61 -25.91 14.01
CA ILE A 257 4.20 -26.29 15.36
C ILE A 257 3.45 -27.62 15.27
N ASN A 258 4.16 -28.71 15.49
CA ASN A 258 3.53 -29.92 15.97
C ASN A 258 3.27 -29.78 17.48
N SER A 259 2.42 -30.65 18.02
CA SER A 259 2.07 -30.63 19.43
C SER A 259 3.30 -30.65 20.35
N GLN A 260 4.41 -31.27 19.94
CA GLN A 260 5.66 -31.31 20.71
C GLN A 260 6.36 -29.94 20.76
N VAL A 261 6.50 -29.25 19.63
CA VAL A 261 7.14 -27.91 19.59
C VAL A 261 6.34 -26.86 20.36
N LEU A 262 5.01 -26.98 20.38
CA LEU A 262 4.15 -26.15 21.21
C LEU A 262 4.36 -26.44 22.70
N LEU A 263 4.36 -27.72 23.06
CA LEU A 263 4.58 -28.17 24.43
C LEU A 263 5.96 -27.75 24.94
N ASP A 264 7.01 -27.89 24.13
CA ASP A 264 8.37 -27.54 24.52
C ASP A 264 8.52 -26.03 24.78
N ASN A 265 7.85 -25.16 24.00
CA ASN A 265 7.84 -23.71 24.23
C ASN A 265 7.03 -23.30 25.47
N ILE A 266 5.89 -23.96 25.70
CA ILE A 266 5.05 -23.74 26.89
C ILE A 266 5.76 -24.21 28.16
N LEU A 267 6.50 -25.31 28.09
CA LEU A 267 7.21 -25.87 29.25
C LEU A 267 8.55 -25.18 29.51
N SER A 268 9.15 -24.51 28.52
CA SER A 268 10.45 -23.84 28.65
C SER A 268 10.37 -22.34 28.99
N SER A 269 9.21 -21.71 28.85
CA SER A 269 9.00 -20.34 29.28
C SER A 269 8.66 -20.31 30.78
N GLU A 270 9.67 -20.19 31.63
CA GLU A 270 9.55 -20.21 33.10
C GLU A 270 8.78 -19.02 33.74
N ASN A 271 7.94 -18.29 32.99
CA ASN A 271 7.17 -17.17 33.55
C ASN A 271 5.78 -17.07 32.90
N TYR A 272 4.85 -17.92 33.31
CA TYR A 272 3.43 -17.67 33.07
C TYR A 272 2.83 -16.89 34.24
N SER A 273 2.35 -15.68 33.95
CA SER A 273 1.51 -14.89 34.85
C SER A 273 0.19 -15.60 35.10
N SER A 274 -0.33 -15.56 36.33
CA SER A 274 -1.62 -16.15 36.74
C SER A 274 -2.85 -15.55 36.03
N ASN A 275 -2.67 -14.54 35.19
CA ASN A 275 -3.76 -13.87 34.46
C ASN A 275 -4.28 -14.67 33.25
N TYR A 276 -3.69 -15.82 32.93
CA TYR A 276 -4.06 -16.67 31.79
C TYR A 276 -4.81 -17.96 32.17
N ASP A 277 -5.10 -18.15 33.46
CA ASP A 277 -5.97 -19.23 33.96
C ASP A 277 -7.43 -18.83 33.71
N ILE A 278 -7.98 -19.26 32.57
CA ILE A 278 -9.31 -18.84 32.12
C ILE A 278 -10.40 -19.69 32.77
N ASN A 279 -10.08 -20.93 33.14
CA ASN A 279 -11.03 -21.81 33.83
C ASN A 279 -10.98 -21.68 35.36
N SER A 280 -10.05 -20.87 35.89
CA SER A 280 -9.85 -20.60 37.32
C SER A 280 -9.56 -21.85 38.15
N ASP A 281 -8.91 -22.85 37.55
CA ASP A 281 -8.54 -24.11 38.22
C ASP A 281 -7.19 -24.04 38.96
N THR A 282 -6.58 -22.86 39.00
CA THR A 282 -5.27 -22.53 39.59
C THR A 282 -4.06 -23.12 38.86
N ASN A 283 -4.26 -23.81 37.73
CA ASN A 283 -3.21 -24.34 36.89
C ASN A 283 -3.40 -23.88 35.43
N VAL A 284 -2.48 -23.09 34.90
CA VAL A 284 -2.46 -22.81 33.46
C VAL A 284 -2.16 -24.11 32.72
N ASN A 285 -3.14 -24.65 32.01
CA ASN A 285 -3.04 -25.96 31.37
C ASN A 285 -3.61 -25.99 29.95
N ILE A 286 -3.59 -27.16 29.32
CA ILE A 286 -4.00 -27.30 27.92
C ILE A 286 -5.46 -26.90 27.68
N PHE A 287 -6.32 -26.92 28.69
CA PHE A 287 -7.69 -26.45 28.58
C PHE A 287 -7.79 -24.92 28.50
N ASP A 288 -6.99 -24.17 29.25
CA ASP A 288 -6.90 -22.70 29.12
C ASP A 288 -6.36 -22.32 27.74
N LEU A 289 -5.34 -23.04 27.29
CA LEU A 289 -4.75 -22.86 25.96
C LEU A 289 -5.75 -23.19 24.86
N MET A 290 -6.47 -24.32 24.95
CA MET A 290 -7.52 -24.66 24.00
C MET A 290 -8.67 -23.67 24.04
N TYR A 291 -9.02 -23.13 25.20
CA TYR A 291 -10.07 -22.12 25.32
C TYR A 291 -9.63 -20.80 24.69
N ILE A 292 -8.39 -20.35 24.90
CA ILE A 292 -7.80 -19.20 24.21
C ILE A 292 -7.78 -19.47 22.71
N LEU A 293 -7.20 -20.59 22.26
CA LEU A 293 -7.12 -20.97 20.85
C LEU A 293 -8.50 -21.06 20.21
N ASN A 294 -9.52 -21.56 20.91
CA ASN A 294 -10.88 -21.73 20.38
C ASN A 294 -11.71 -20.43 20.42
N ARG A 295 -11.51 -19.59 21.44
CA ARG A 295 -12.02 -18.21 21.52
C ARG A 295 -11.46 -17.37 20.37
N GLU A 296 -10.16 -17.46 20.14
CA GLU A 296 -9.47 -16.74 19.06
C GLU A 296 -9.76 -17.39 17.68
N SER A 297 -9.93 -18.72 17.58
CA SER A 297 -10.30 -19.39 16.32
C SER A 297 -11.78 -19.24 15.96
N GLY A 298 -12.57 -18.59 16.82
CA GLY A 298 -14.00 -18.36 16.62
C GLY A 298 -14.35 -17.18 15.70
N GLN A 299 -13.40 -16.31 15.34
CA GLN A 299 -13.47 -15.26 14.30
C GLN A 299 -12.22 -14.34 14.39
N ASN A 300 -11.12 -14.65 13.69
CA ASN A 300 -9.90 -13.80 13.54
C ASN A 300 -8.65 -14.11 14.41
N ALA A 301 -8.29 -15.37 14.66
CA ALA A 301 -6.94 -15.69 15.15
C ALA A 301 -5.88 -15.48 14.05
N TYR A 302 -5.38 -14.26 13.94
CA TYR A 302 -3.98 -14.06 13.57
C TYR A 302 -3.19 -14.13 14.87
N PHE A 303 -2.23 -15.04 14.96
CA PHE A 303 -1.25 -14.96 16.02
C PHE A 303 -0.75 -13.51 16.07
N ILE A 304 -0.89 -12.87 17.24
CA ILE A 304 -0.10 -11.69 17.58
C ILE A 304 1.32 -12.22 17.71
N CYS A 305 2.04 -12.24 16.58
CA CYS A 305 3.46 -12.50 16.52
C CYS A 305 4.10 -11.11 16.66
N ASP A 306 4.54 -10.80 17.90
CA ASP A 306 5.17 -9.58 18.43
C ASP A 306 4.83 -8.22 17.80
#